data_AF-A0A091CAD7-F1
#
_entry.id   AF-A0A091CAD7-F1
#
_cell.length_a   1.000
_cell.length_b   1.000
_cell.length_c   1.000
_cell.angle_alpha   90.00
_cell.angle_beta   90.00
_cell.angle_gamma   90.00
#
_symmetry.space_group_name_H-M   'P 1'
#
loop_
_entity.id
_entity.type
_entity.pdbx_description
1 polymer ?
#
loop_
_entity_poly.entity_id
_entity_poly.type
_entity_poly.pdbx_seq_one_letter_code
_entity_poly.pdbx_strand_id
1 'polypeptide(L)'
;MGNRTVYCGLVSKEVLEQTVTLQGWVQKRRDLGGVIFIDLRDREGIVQVVFNPKNSQEAWEIADTCRSEYVLEVTGVVKKT
;
A
#
# COMPACT_ATOMS: atom_id res chain seq x y z
N MET A 1 10.39 14.43 2.18
CA MET A 1 9.71 13.41 2.99
C MET A 1 8.26 13.80 3.06
N GLY A 2 7.37 13.02 2.44
CA GLY A 2 5.94 13.22 2.58
C GLY A 2 5.53 12.82 4.00
N ASN A 3 4.78 13.66 4.69
CA ASN A 3 4.24 13.27 5.99
C ASN A 3 3.15 12.21 5.75
N ARG A 4 3.21 11.12 6.52
CA ARG A 4 2.10 10.15 6.63
C ARG A 4 0.79 10.89 6.86
N THR A 5 -0.23 10.57 6.07
CA THR A 5 -1.56 11.20 6.21
C THR A 5 -2.47 10.40 7.13
N VAL A 6 -2.36 9.08 7.13
CA VAL A 6 -3.16 8.16 7.96
C VAL A 6 -2.33 6.93 8.33
N TYR A 7 -2.62 6.31 9.47
CA TYR A 7 -2.02 5.04 9.86
C TYR A 7 -2.70 3.87 9.14
N CYS A 8 -1.96 2.80 8.88
CA CYS A 8 -2.43 1.64 8.12
C CYS A 8 -3.70 1.05 8.73
N GLY A 9 -3.69 0.75 10.04
CA GLY A 9 -4.86 0.20 10.73
C GLY A 9 -6.06 1.15 10.87
N LEU A 10 -5.89 2.44 10.54
CA LEU A 10 -6.94 3.46 10.65
C LEU A 10 -7.54 3.86 9.30
N VAL A 11 -7.14 3.21 8.19
CA VAL A 11 -7.78 3.43 6.89
C VAL A 11 -9.22 2.94 6.95
N SER A 12 -10.16 3.86 6.79
CA SER A 12 -11.59 3.61 6.95
C SER A 12 -12.41 4.27 5.83
N LYS A 13 -13.75 4.19 5.93
CA LYS A 13 -14.66 4.85 4.99
C LYS A 13 -14.55 6.38 5.01
N GLU A 14 -14.01 6.97 6.07
CA GLU A 14 -13.86 8.43 6.21
C GLU A 14 -12.88 9.02 5.19
N VAL A 15 -11.91 8.21 4.74
CA VAL A 15 -10.90 8.57 3.74
C VAL A 15 -11.15 7.90 2.39
N LEU A 16 -12.35 7.35 2.18
CA LEU A 16 -12.71 6.69 0.92
C LEU A 16 -12.63 7.68 -0.26
N GLU A 17 -12.14 7.20 -1.41
CA GLU A 17 -11.88 7.98 -2.62
C GLU A 17 -10.84 9.11 -2.47
N GLN A 18 -10.19 9.25 -1.30
CA GLN A 18 -9.16 10.25 -1.08
C GLN A 18 -7.76 9.68 -1.34
N THR A 19 -6.82 10.55 -1.72
CA THR A 19 -5.40 10.23 -1.80
C THR A 19 -4.80 10.26 -0.41
N VAL A 20 -4.15 9.18 0.00
CA VAL A 20 -3.46 9.06 1.29
C VAL A 20 -2.01 8.62 1.09
N THR A 21 -1.13 9.02 2.02
CA THR A 21 0.25 8.54 2.12
C THR A 21 0.38 7.67 3.37
N LEU A 22 0.80 6.42 3.16
CA LEU A 22 1.01 5.40 4.17
C LEU A 22 2.51 5.12 4.30
N GLN A 23 2.93 4.76 5.51
CA GLN A 23 4.30 4.33 5.78
C GLN A 23 4.26 3.12 6.71
N GLY A 24 4.98 2.06 6.36
CA GLY A 24 4.96 0.83 7.15
C GLY A 24 5.92 -0.24 6.62
N TRP A 25 5.78 -1.45 7.17
CA TRP A 25 6.56 -2.63 6.81
C TRP A 25 5.73 -3.60 5.98
N VAL A 26 6.34 -4.21 4.97
CA VAL A 26 5.72 -5.29 4.21
C VAL A 26 5.54 -6.51 5.13
N GLN A 27 4.29 -6.81 5.51
CA GLN A 27 3.94 -8.04 6.22
C GLN A 27 3.92 -9.23 5.27
N LYS A 28 3.35 -9.04 4.07
CA LYS A 28 3.19 -10.10 3.07
C LYS A 28 3.04 -9.49 1.68
N ARG A 29 3.75 -10.06 0.69
CA ARG A 29 3.60 -9.75 -0.74
C ARG A 29 2.96 -10.95 -1.45
N ARG A 30 1.96 -10.68 -2.28
CA ARG A 30 1.25 -11.66 -3.10
C ARG A 30 1.16 -11.14 -4.53
N ASP A 31 1.31 -12.02 -5.51
CA ASP A 31 1.11 -11.70 -6.92
C ASP A 31 0.08 -12.66 -7.49
N LEU A 32 -0.96 -12.07 -8.06
CA LEU A 32 -2.12 -12.77 -8.58
C LEU A 32 -2.30 -12.38 -10.05
N GLY A 33 -1.41 -12.91 -10.89
CA GLY A 33 -1.50 -12.74 -12.34
C GLY A 33 -1.16 -11.33 -12.82
N GLY A 34 -0.09 -10.73 -12.27
CA GLY A 34 0.39 -9.41 -12.68
C GLY A 34 -0.23 -8.26 -11.90
N VAL A 35 -1.00 -8.54 -10.85
CA VAL A 35 -1.43 -7.55 -9.86
C VAL A 35 -0.80 -7.92 -8.52
N ILE A 36 -0.05 -6.99 -7.95
CA ILE A 36 0.67 -7.21 -6.70
C ILE A 36 -0.14 -6.65 -5.54
N PHE A 37 -0.30 -7.46 -4.51
CA PHE A 37 -0.94 -7.11 -3.25
C PHE A 37 0.11 -7.14 -2.15
N ILE A 38 0.22 -6.03 -1.42
CA ILE A 38 1.07 -5.92 -0.24
C ILE A 38 0.18 -5.67 0.97
N ASP A 39 0.28 -6.54 1.97
CA ASP A 39 -0.20 -6.22 3.31
C ASP A 39 0.86 -5.32 3.97
N LEU A 40 0.54 -4.03 4.10
CA LEU A 40 1.41 -3.05 4.74
C LEU A 40 0.99 -2.91 6.19
N ARG A 41 1.95 -3.13 7.10
CA ARG A 41 1.76 -3.11 8.55
C ARG A 41 2.39 -1.88 9.16
N ASP A 42 1.68 -1.25 10.07
CA ASP A 42 2.27 -0.33 11.04
C ASP A 42 1.77 -0.65 12.45
N ARG A 43 2.03 0.25 13.41
CA ARG A 43 1.65 0.05 14.81
C ARG A 43 0.15 -0.04 15.06
N GLU A 44 -0.67 0.56 14.18
CA GLU A 44 -2.13 0.61 14.36
C GLU A 44 -2.81 -0.59 13.67
N GLY A 45 -2.12 -1.28 12.75
CA GLY A 45 -2.66 -2.47 12.10
C GLY A 45 -2.12 -2.70 10.68
N ILE A 46 -2.93 -3.40 9.88
CA ILE A 46 -2.57 -3.82 8.51
C ILE A 46 -3.57 -3.21 7.53
N VAL A 47 -3.06 -2.76 6.38
CA VAL A 47 -3.85 -2.32 5.23
C VAL A 47 -3.35 -3.01 3.96
N GLN A 48 -4.27 -3.34 3.06
CA GLN A 48 -3.92 -3.89 1.76
C GLN A 48 -3.63 -2.77 0.75
N VAL A 49 -2.45 -2.80 0.16
CA VAL A 49 -2.05 -1.94 -0.96
C VAL A 49 -2.03 -2.77 -2.23
N VAL A 50 -2.63 -2.25 -3.30
CA VAL A 50 -2.74 -2.92 -4.59
C VAL A 50 -1.96 -2.15 -5.65
N PHE A 51 -1.02 -2.83 -6.29
CA PHE A 51 -0.22 -2.31 -7.39
C PHE A 51 -0.69 -2.97 -8.68
N ASN A 52 -1.30 -2.17 -9.56
CA ASN A 52 -1.75 -2.58 -10.89
C ASN A 52 -0.91 -1.84 -11.94
N PRO A 53 -0.27 -2.54 -12.89
CA PRO A 53 0.57 -1.89 -13.90
C PRO A 53 -0.20 -0.92 -14.79
N LYS A 54 -1.53 -1.07 -14.90
CA LYS A 54 -2.40 -0.11 -15.60
C LYS A 54 -2.50 1.24 -14.89
N ASN A 55 -2.28 1.27 -13.58
CA ASN A 55 -2.31 2.50 -12.78
C ASN A 55 -0.92 3.13 -12.70
N SER A 56 0.13 2.32 -12.50
CA SER A 56 1.52 2.75 -12.55
C SER A 56 2.43 1.54 -12.75
N GLN A 57 3.15 1.52 -13.88
CA GLN A 57 4.15 0.50 -14.17
C GLN A 57 5.36 0.60 -13.24
N GLU A 58 5.82 1.83 -12.97
CA GLU A 58 6.96 2.09 -12.08
C GLU A 58 6.69 1.59 -10.65
N ALA A 59 5.52 1.91 -10.09
CA ALA A 59 5.17 1.45 -8.74
C ALA A 59 5.03 -0.07 -8.68
N TRP A 60 4.55 -0.69 -9.76
CA TRP A 60 4.47 -2.15 -9.88
C TRP A 60 5.86 -2.79 -9.87
N GLU A 61 6.81 -2.26 -10.66
CA GLU A 61 8.20 -2.76 -10.72
C GLU A 61 8.89 -2.67 -9.35
N ILE A 62 8.69 -1.57 -8.62
CA ILE A 62 9.20 -1.42 -7.25
C ILE A 62 8.55 -2.47 -6.33
N ALA A 63 7.22 -2.61 -6.38
CA ALA A 63 6.47 -3.56 -5.57
C ALA A 63 6.84 -5.03 -5.86
N ASP A 64 7.29 -5.34 -7.08
CA ASP A 64 7.74 -6.67 -7.49
C ASP A 64 9.04 -7.09 -6.78
N THR A 65 9.92 -6.12 -6.51
CA THR A 65 11.17 -6.37 -5.79
C THR A 65 11.01 -6.46 -4.27
N CYS A 66 9.85 -6.07 -3.74
CA CYS A 66 9.61 -5.96 -2.31
C CYS A 66 9.62 -7.33 -1.60
N ARG A 67 10.25 -7.38 -0.43
CA ARG A 67 10.29 -8.57 0.44
C ARG A 67 9.69 -8.24 1.81
N SER A 68 9.44 -9.29 2.60
CA SER A 68 9.00 -9.12 3.98
C SER A 68 9.92 -8.17 4.75
N GLU A 69 9.33 -7.33 5.60
CA GLU A 69 10.00 -6.34 6.44
C GLU A 69 10.67 -5.17 5.70
N TYR A 70 10.48 -5.03 4.38
CA TYR A 70 10.85 -3.79 3.68
C TYR A 70 10.01 -2.62 4.20
N VAL A 71 10.64 -1.46 4.40
CA VAL A 71 9.96 -0.21 4.76
C VAL A 71 9.53 0.49 3.49
N LEU A 72 8.23 0.77 3.38
CA LEU A 72 7.64 1.44 2.22
C LEU A 72 6.99 2.75 2.64
N GLU A 73 7.10 3.75 1.76
CA GLU A 73 6.19 4.88 1.68
C GLU A 73 5.33 4.70 0.43
N VAL A 74 4.01 4.75 0.58
CA VAL A 74 3.06 4.53 -0.51
C VAL A 74 2.07 5.67 -0.54
N THR A 75 1.90 6.29 -1.70
CA THR A 75 0.81 7.24 -1.95
C THR A 75 -0.19 6.64 -2.94
N GLY A 76 -1.47 6.64 -2.60
CA GLY A 76 -2.51 6.06 -3.44
C GLY A 76 -3.92 6.47 -3.03
N VAL A 77 -4.90 6.11 -3.87
CA VAL A 77 -6.32 6.41 -3.63
C VAL A 77 -6.97 5.25 -2.87
N VAL A 78 -7.67 5.56 -1.78
CA VAL A 78 -8.43 4.56 -1.02
C VAL A 78 -9.66 4.13 -1.83
N LYS A 79 -9.81 2.82 -2.06
CA LYS A 79 -10.93 2.23 -2.77
C LYS A 79 -11.66 1.21 -1.90
N LYS A 80 -12.98 1.16 -2.05
CA LYS A 80 -13.77 0.07 -1.50
C LYS A 80 -13.58 -1.15 -2.40
N THR A 81 -13.05 -2.23 -1.82
CA THR A 81 -12.98 -3.56 -2.47
C THR A 81 -14.29 -4.30 -2.24
#